data_AF-A0A932GSH3-F1
#
_entry.id   AF-A0A932GSH3-F1
#
_cell.length_a   1.000
_cell.length_b   1.000
_cell.length_c   1.000
_cell.angle_alpha   90.00
_cell.angle_beta   90.00
_cell.angle_gamma   90.00
#
_symmetry.space_group_name_H-M   'P 1'
#
loop_
_entity.id
_entity.type
_entity.pdbx_description
1 polymer ?
#
loop_
_entity_poly.entity_id
_entity_poly.type
_entity_poly.pdbx_seq_one_letter_code
_entity_poly.pdbx_strand_id
1 'polypeptide(L)'
;MKNPAFKPKQTTKKLLAVLPERAAHVLVGRFGLGAEPEKKTLESIGKKYGITRERVRQIENFALHTIKKSAAYTSESHLFDELKDYFVSLGAVLTEEDFLNAVSKDKSTQNHAHFLLVLGDAFLRDKEDEQFRVRWSVDKGLSAQVHKALEALYQGLAAKDLISENEMLAAFKKRLGTIPAAYDSNEIFFKWLRLSKTIGRNQLGEWGLAASPNIKIRGIRDYAYLVIRRHGSPLHFAEVAKLITNVFGRPSHPATCHNELIKDKERFVLVGRGLYGLAEWGYTDGVVKDVIIDILKKHGALKREELVSKVLKERHVKENTVLVNLQNKKYFKRDEGGIYTLV
;
A
#
# COMPACT_ATOMS: atom_id res chain seq x y z
N MET A 1 -19.59 -3.78 10.12
CA MET A 1 -20.11 -2.50 9.59
C MET A 1 -21.61 -2.64 9.38
N LYS A 2 -22.40 -1.65 9.79
CA LYS A 2 -23.83 -1.61 9.46
C LYS A 2 -23.96 -1.53 7.93
N ASN A 3 -24.85 -2.33 7.35
CA ASN A 3 -25.21 -2.13 5.95
C ASN A 3 -25.79 -0.73 5.76
N PRO A 4 -25.53 -0.06 4.63
CA PRO A 4 -26.16 1.22 4.34
C PRO A 4 -27.69 1.06 4.40
N ALA A 5 -28.36 1.96 5.13
CA ALA A 5 -29.82 1.96 5.24
C ALA A 5 -30.50 2.37 3.92
N PHE A 6 -29.83 3.20 3.14
CA PHE A 6 -30.31 3.65 1.84
C PHE A 6 -30.35 2.52 0.80
N LYS A 7 -31.31 2.60 -0.14
CA LYS A 7 -31.54 1.58 -1.19
C LYS A 7 -31.20 2.12 -2.59
N PRO A 8 -29.93 2.04 -3.05
CA PRO A 8 -29.46 2.72 -4.26
C PRO A 8 -30.30 2.46 -5.52
N LYS A 9 -30.65 1.20 -5.76
CA LYS A 9 -31.37 0.77 -6.98
C LYS A 9 -32.77 1.37 -7.05
N GLN A 10 -33.50 1.35 -5.93
CA GLN A 10 -34.88 1.84 -5.86
C GLN A 10 -34.93 3.34 -6.10
N THR A 11 -34.03 4.08 -5.45
CA THR A 11 -33.94 5.54 -5.57
C THR A 11 -33.52 5.96 -6.95
N THR A 12 -32.51 5.31 -7.53
CA THR A 12 -32.09 5.59 -8.91
C THR A 12 -33.24 5.39 -9.89
N LYS A 13 -34.04 4.32 -9.72
CA LYS A 13 -35.21 4.06 -10.58
C LYS A 13 -36.23 5.20 -10.52
N LYS A 14 -36.54 5.71 -9.32
CA LYS A 14 -37.44 6.86 -9.14
C LYS A 14 -36.89 8.13 -9.78
N LEU A 15 -35.61 8.42 -9.55
CA LEU A 15 -34.94 9.61 -10.08
C LEU A 15 -34.85 9.59 -11.61
N LEU A 16 -34.62 8.42 -12.22
CA LEU A 16 -34.59 8.30 -13.68
C LEU A 16 -35.98 8.43 -14.33
N ALA A 17 -37.06 8.17 -13.60
CA ALA A 17 -38.43 8.22 -14.13
C ALA A 17 -38.88 9.65 -14.50
N VAL A 18 -38.21 10.70 -14.00
CA VAL A 18 -38.52 12.09 -14.36
C VAL A 18 -37.96 12.50 -15.72
N LEU A 19 -37.09 11.67 -16.31
CA LEU A 19 -36.39 12.00 -17.53
C LEU A 19 -37.13 11.52 -18.78
N PRO A 20 -37.01 12.23 -19.90
CA PRO A 20 -37.37 11.69 -21.20
C PRO A 20 -36.61 10.39 -21.48
N GLU A 21 -37.25 9.44 -22.17
CA GLU A 21 -36.74 8.09 -22.41
C GLU A 21 -35.29 8.08 -22.92
N ARG A 22 -34.97 8.94 -23.90
CA ARG A 22 -33.62 9.05 -24.46
C ARG A 22 -32.58 9.50 -23.43
N ALA A 23 -32.91 10.47 -22.59
CA ALA A 23 -32.02 10.98 -21.55
C ALA A 23 -31.80 9.92 -20.44
N ALA A 24 -32.88 9.25 -20.04
CA ALA A 24 -32.82 8.13 -19.09
C ALA A 24 -31.92 7.01 -19.62
N HIS A 25 -32.09 6.59 -20.87
CA HIS A 25 -31.29 5.50 -21.45
C HIS A 25 -29.80 5.89 -21.62
N VAL A 26 -29.50 7.16 -21.88
CA VAL A 26 -28.10 7.66 -21.85
C VAL A 26 -27.51 7.49 -20.45
N LEU A 27 -28.18 7.93 -19.38
CA LEU A 27 -27.68 7.75 -18.01
C LEU A 27 -27.57 6.27 -17.61
N VAL A 28 -28.57 5.46 -17.94
CA VAL A 28 -28.55 4.01 -17.69
C VAL A 28 -27.32 3.36 -18.32
N GLY A 29 -27.00 3.68 -19.57
CA GLY A 29 -25.81 3.18 -20.24
C GLY A 29 -24.51 3.73 -19.66
N ARG A 30 -24.42 5.03 -19.36
CA ARG A 30 -23.19 5.66 -18.85
C ARG A 30 -22.78 5.13 -17.50
N PHE A 31 -23.75 4.92 -16.62
CA PHE A 31 -23.53 4.51 -15.24
C PHE A 31 -23.68 3.01 -15.03
N GLY A 32 -24.16 2.25 -16.01
CA GLY A 32 -24.36 0.80 -15.89
C GLY A 32 -25.49 0.46 -14.92
N LEU A 33 -26.63 1.15 -15.06
CA LEU A 33 -27.80 1.07 -14.16
C LEU A 33 -28.89 0.12 -14.67
N GLY A 34 -28.61 -0.57 -15.78
CA GLY A 34 -29.54 -1.50 -16.41
C GLY A 34 -29.51 -2.89 -15.77
N ALA A 35 -30.10 -3.87 -16.46
CA ALA A 35 -30.01 -5.27 -16.06
C ALA A 35 -28.54 -5.77 -16.05
N GLU A 36 -27.75 -5.33 -17.03
CA GLU A 36 -26.32 -5.56 -17.05
C GLU A 36 -25.55 -4.39 -16.41
N PRO A 37 -24.61 -4.64 -15.49
CA PRO A 37 -23.88 -3.60 -14.77
C PRO A 37 -22.71 -3.01 -15.58
N GLU A 38 -22.75 -3.07 -16.90
CA GLU A 38 -21.69 -2.59 -17.78
C GLU A 38 -21.82 -1.08 -18.06
N LYS A 39 -20.76 -0.32 -17.79
CA LYS A 39 -20.69 1.11 -18.09
C LYS A 39 -20.27 1.31 -19.54
N LYS A 40 -21.05 2.07 -20.31
CA LYS A 40 -20.74 2.40 -21.71
C LYS A 40 -20.05 3.75 -21.82
N THR A 41 -19.11 3.87 -22.77
CA THR A 41 -18.46 5.15 -23.08
C THR A 41 -19.42 6.09 -23.81
N LEU A 42 -19.15 7.40 -23.73
CA LEU A 42 -19.89 8.40 -24.50
C LEU A 42 -19.89 8.09 -26.00
N GLU A 43 -18.78 7.57 -26.52
CA GLU A 43 -18.63 7.20 -27.93
C GLU A 43 -19.50 5.99 -28.31
N SER A 44 -19.50 4.93 -27.49
CA SER A 44 -20.34 3.74 -27.72
C SER A 44 -21.83 4.10 -27.77
N ILE A 45 -22.27 4.96 -26.84
CA ILE A 45 -23.64 5.46 -26.81
C ILE A 45 -23.91 6.34 -28.04
N GLY A 46 -22.96 7.19 -28.41
CA GLY A 46 -23.08 8.05 -29.60
C GLY A 46 -23.31 7.25 -30.87
N LYS A 47 -22.51 6.19 -31.08
CA LYS A 47 -22.67 5.25 -32.20
C LYS A 47 -24.05 4.61 -32.23
N LYS A 48 -24.57 4.13 -31.08
CA LYS A 48 -25.92 3.54 -30.98
C LYS A 48 -27.03 4.50 -31.42
N TYR A 49 -26.86 5.80 -31.17
CA TYR A 49 -27.87 6.83 -31.45
C TYR A 49 -27.59 7.66 -32.71
N GLY A 50 -26.53 7.35 -33.47
CA GLY A 50 -26.12 8.14 -34.63
C GLY A 50 -25.77 9.59 -34.29
N ILE A 51 -25.24 9.86 -33.09
CA ILE A 51 -24.85 11.22 -32.65
C ILE A 51 -23.40 11.29 -32.18
N THR A 52 -22.85 12.49 -32.16
CA THR A 52 -21.48 12.72 -31.71
C THR A 52 -21.32 12.47 -30.21
N ARG A 53 -20.09 12.14 -29.80
CA ARG A 53 -19.70 12.01 -28.38
C ARG A 53 -20.07 13.25 -27.56
N GLU A 54 -19.86 14.43 -28.13
CA GLU A 54 -20.18 15.70 -27.47
C GLU A 54 -21.70 15.87 -27.27
N ARG A 55 -22.51 15.46 -28.25
CA ARG A 55 -23.96 15.48 -28.10
C ARG A 55 -24.44 14.54 -26.98
N VAL A 56 -23.82 13.38 -26.82
CA VAL A 56 -24.11 12.48 -25.68
C VAL A 56 -23.75 13.15 -24.35
N ARG A 57 -22.60 13.82 -24.26
CA ARG A 57 -22.17 14.55 -23.06
C ARG A 57 -23.17 15.64 -22.67
N GLN A 58 -23.68 16.38 -23.66
CA GLN A 58 -24.72 17.39 -23.45
C GLN A 58 -26.01 16.78 -22.90
N ILE A 59 -26.45 15.64 -23.46
CA ILE A 59 -27.63 14.91 -22.97
C ILE A 59 -27.41 14.41 -21.54
N GLU A 60 -26.23 13.88 -21.21
CA GLU A 60 -25.87 13.45 -19.85
C GLU A 60 -25.97 14.61 -18.86
N ASN A 61 -25.35 15.77 -19.17
CA ASN A 61 -25.42 16.95 -18.30
C ASN A 61 -26.85 17.50 -18.14
N PHE A 62 -27.61 17.56 -19.24
CA PHE A 62 -29.01 17.96 -19.21
C PHE A 62 -29.83 17.02 -18.31
N ALA A 63 -29.62 15.71 -18.44
CA ALA A 63 -30.33 14.71 -17.65
C ALA A 63 -30.02 14.85 -16.14
N LEU A 64 -28.74 14.97 -15.77
CA LEU A 64 -28.34 15.18 -14.37
C LEU A 64 -28.97 16.46 -13.79
N HIS A 65 -28.94 17.57 -14.56
CA HIS A 65 -29.54 18.83 -14.13
C HIS A 65 -31.06 18.77 -13.97
N THR A 66 -31.75 18.10 -14.91
CA THR A 66 -33.20 17.89 -14.83
C THR A 66 -33.58 17.07 -13.61
N ILE A 67 -32.81 16.03 -13.27
CA ILE A 67 -33.05 15.26 -12.04
C ILE A 67 -32.89 16.16 -10.82
N LYS A 68 -31.79 16.91 -10.68
CA LYS A 68 -31.54 17.78 -9.51
C LYS A 68 -32.64 18.82 -9.29
N LYS A 69 -33.28 19.31 -10.35
CA LYS A 69 -34.38 20.29 -10.28
C LYS A 69 -35.76 19.68 -10.09
N SER A 70 -35.88 18.36 -10.11
CA SER A 70 -37.18 17.68 -10.03
C SER A 70 -37.72 17.61 -8.60
N ALA A 71 -39.05 17.53 -8.48
CA ALA A 71 -39.70 17.22 -7.21
C ALA A 71 -39.26 15.85 -6.67
N ALA A 72 -38.93 14.89 -7.54
CA ALA A 72 -38.45 13.57 -7.14
C ALA A 72 -37.11 13.65 -6.37
N TYR A 73 -36.16 14.48 -6.83
CA TYR A 73 -34.90 14.68 -6.12
C TYR A 73 -35.13 15.32 -4.73
N THR A 74 -36.00 16.34 -4.68
CA THR A 74 -36.35 16.99 -3.40
C THR A 74 -37.04 16.01 -2.44
N SER A 75 -37.93 15.15 -2.95
CA SER A 75 -38.62 14.14 -2.14
C SER A 75 -37.71 13.03 -1.60
N GLU A 76 -36.52 12.87 -2.19
CA GLU A 76 -35.52 11.88 -1.77
C GLU A 76 -34.36 12.54 -0.98
N SER A 77 -34.54 13.77 -0.46
CA SER A 77 -33.49 14.50 0.28
C SER A 77 -32.92 13.70 1.45
N HIS A 78 -33.78 13.05 2.24
CA HIS A 78 -33.41 12.22 3.38
C HIS A 78 -32.40 11.12 3.00
N LEU A 79 -32.50 10.59 1.77
CA LEU A 79 -31.56 9.58 1.31
C LEU A 79 -30.18 10.16 1.04
N PHE A 80 -30.10 11.38 0.51
CA PHE A 80 -28.81 12.04 0.34
C PHE A 80 -28.17 12.39 1.69
N ASP A 81 -28.98 12.70 2.69
CA ASP A 81 -28.53 12.86 4.07
C ASP A 81 -28.00 11.53 4.64
N GLU A 82 -28.75 10.42 4.50
CA GLU A 82 -28.27 9.09 4.89
C GLU A 82 -26.98 8.67 4.18
N LEU A 83 -26.90 8.94 2.87
CA LEU A 83 -25.72 8.66 2.05
C LEU A 83 -24.51 9.47 2.55
N LYS A 84 -24.73 10.74 2.88
CA LYS A 84 -23.71 11.64 3.43
C LYS A 84 -23.27 11.16 4.81
N ASP A 85 -24.19 10.83 5.70
CA ASP A 85 -23.89 10.33 7.05
C ASP A 85 -23.11 9.02 6.99
N TYR A 86 -23.48 8.13 6.07
CA TYR A 86 -22.71 6.91 5.82
C TYR A 86 -21.30 7.23 5.32
N PHE A 87 -21.15 8.14 4.36
CA PHE A 87 -19.85 8.59 3.86
C PHE A 87 -18.99 9.24 4.96
N VAL A 88 -19.59 10.06 5.82
CA VAL A 88 -18.97 10.66 7.01
C VAL A 88 -18.49 9.57 7.97
N SER A 89 -19.33 8.58 8.27
CA SER A 89 -18.97 7.46 9.16
C SER A 89 -17.77 6.64 8.67
N LEU A 90 -17.50 6.68 7.37
CA LEU A 90 -16.37 5.99 6.74
C LEU A 90 -15.08 6.82 6.75
N GLY A 91 -15.12 8.12 7.09
CA GLY A 91 -13.95 9.01 7.20
C GLY A 91 -14.03 10.29 6.37
N ALA A 92 -15.18 10.63 5.80
CA ALA A 92 -15.49 11.90 5.10
C ALA A 92 -14.61 12.28 3.87
N VAL A 93 -13.54 11.53 3.61
CA VAL A 93 -12.65 11.61 2.44
C VAL A 93 -12.28 10.18 2.07
N LEU A 94 -12.67 9.71 0.89
CA LEU A 94 -12.53 8.31 0.49
C LEU A 94 -12.14 8.19 -0.98
N THR A 95 -11.46 7.11 -1.33
CA THR A 95 -11.39 6.69 -2.74
C THR A 95 -12.79 6.26 -3.19
N GLU A 96 -13.07 6.41 -4.50
CA GLU A 96 -14.32 5.88 -5.07
C GLU A 96 -14.45 4.36 -4.81
N GLU A 97 -13.36 3.62 -4.96
CA GLU A 97 -13.33 2.17 -4.74
C GLU A 97 -13.64 1.78 -3.29
N ASP A 98 -13.01 2.41 -2.30
CA ASP A 98 -13.26 2.14 -0.88
C ASP A 98 -14.73 2.38 -0.52
N PHE A 99 -15.31 3.48 -1.02
CA PHE A 99 -16.72 3.78 -0.77
C PHE A 99 -17.65 2.75 -1.43
N LEU A 100 -17.45 2.44 -2.70
CA LEU A 100 -18.31 1.48 -3.42
C LEU A 100 -18.23 0.08 -2.83
N ASN A 101 -17.03 -0.36 -2.43
CA ASN A 101 -16.84 -1.66 -1.77
C ASN A 101 -17.46 -1.70 -0.37
N ALA A 102 -17.51 -0.57 0.34
CA ALA A 102 -18.21 -0.47 1.62
C ALA A 102 -19.74 -0.56 1.44
N VAL A 103 -20.28 0.01 0.36
CA VAL A 103 -21.72 -0.04 0.05
C VAL A 103 -22.18 -1.45 -0.31
N SER A 104 -21.49 -2.14 -1.22
CA SER A 104 -21.87 -3.49 -1.65
C SER A 104 -20.76 -4.20 -2.43
N LYS A 105 -20.79 -5.54 -2.42
CA LYS A 105 -20.00 -6.39 -3.34
C LYS A 105 -20.66 -6.56 -4.71
N ASP A 106 -21.96 -6.28 -4.83
CA ASP A 106 -22.70 -6.38 -6.10
C ASP A 106 -22.39 -5.18 -7.00
N LYS A 107 -21.86 -5.46 -8.20
CA LYS A 107 -21.42 -4.41 -9.13
C LYS A 107 -22.56 -3.50 -9.58
N SER A 108 -23.76 -4.05 -9.76
CA SER A 108 -24.95 -3.26 -10.09
C SER A 108 -25.24 -2.26 -8.97
N THR A 109 -25.29 -2.71 -7.72
CA THR A 109 -25.50 -1.83 -6.55
C THR A 109 -24.42 -0.75 -6.43
N GLN A 110 -23.14 -1.09 -6.68
CA GLN A 110 -22.06 -0.10 -6.72
C GLN A 110 -22.28 0.98 -7.78
N ASN A 111 -22.71 0.60 -8.97
CA ASN A 111 -23.00 1.55 -10.05
C ASN A 111 -24.10 2.55 -9.66
N HIS A 112 -25.16 2.07 -9.02
CA HIS A 112 -26.22 2.93 -8.49
C HIS A 112 -25.72 3.87 -7.37
N ALA A 113 -24.87 3.38 -6.46
CA ALA A 113 -24.27 4.22 -5.42
C ALA A 113 -23.35 5.29 -6.02
N HIS A 114 -22.56 4.95 -7.04
CA HIS A 114 -21.73 5.90 -7.77
C HIS A 114 -22.57 6.98 -8.48
N PHE A 115 -23.69 6.60 -9.08
CA PHE A 115 -24.62 7.57 -9.68
C PHE A 115 -25.16 8.56 -8.64
N LEU A 116 -25.53 8.08 -7.45
CA LEU A 116 -25.99 8.93 -6.36
C LEU A 116 -24.89 9.87 -5.83
N LEU A 117 -23.63 9.41 -5.75
CA LEU A 117 -22.50 10.29 -5.43
C LEU A 117 -22.34 11.44 -6.44
N VAL A 118 -22.47 11.14 -7.73
CA VAL A 118 -22.38 12.16 -8.80
C VAL A 118 -23.55 13.15 -8.75
N LEU A 119 -24.71 12.67 -8.32
CA LEU A 119 -25.91 13.49 -8.29
C LEU A 119 -25.99 14.36 -7.02
N GLY A 120 -25.57 13.88 -5.86
CA GLY A 120 -25.68 14.59 -4.60
C GLY A 120 -24.75 15.81 -4.50
N ASP A 121 -25.29 16.95 -4.10
CA ASP A 121 -24.54 18.23 -4.05
C ASP A 121 -23.52 18.29 -2.90
N ALA A 122 -23.67 17.43 -1.88
CA ALA A 122 -22.75 17.36 -0.74
C ALA A 122 -21.40 16.71 -1.09
N PHE A 123 -21.29 16.02 -2.23
CA PHE A 123 -20.11 15.22 -2.58
C PHE A 123 -19.22 15.96 -3.58
N LEU A 124 -18.01 16.26 -3.14
CA LEU A 124 -16.99 16.92 -3.93
C LEU A 124 -16.04 15.87 -4.50
N ARG A 125 -15.88 15.84 -5.82
CA ARG A 125 -14.98 14.93 -6.52
C ARG A 125 -13.67 15.62 -6.88
N ASP A 126 -12.57 15.05 -6.42
CA ASP A 126 -11.24 15.36 -6.93
C ASP A 126 -10.86 14.34 -8.01
N LYS A 127 -10.35 14.85 -9.13
CA LYS A 127 -9.87 14.00 -10.23
C LYS A 127 -8.59 13.28 -9.81
N GLU A 128 -8.34 12.17 -10.49
CA GLU A 128 -7.08 11.45 -10.38
C GLU A 128 -5.93 12.30 -10.94
N ASP A 129 -4.78 12.23 -10.27
CA ASP A 129 -3.52 12.84 -10.70
C ASP A 129 -2.36 11.84 -10.52
N GLU A 130 -1.11 12.29 -10.67
CA GLU A 130 0.08 11.43 -10.53
C GLU A 130 0.24 10.85 -9.12
N GLN A 131 -0.15 11.60 -8.10
CA GLN A 131 0.07 11.26 -6.69
C GLN A 131 -1.16 10.66 -6.01
N PHE A 132 -2.36 10.97 -6.48
CA PHE A 132 -3.62 10.64 -5.83
C PHE A 132 -4.59 9.92 -6.76
N ARG A 133 -5.33 8.98 -6.19
CA ARG A 133 -6.47 8.31 -6.83
C ARG A 133 -7.66 9.26 -6.93
N VAL A 134 -8.66 8.90 -7.76
CA VAL A 134 -9.98 9.55 -7.70
C VAL A 134 -10.51 9.43 -6.28
N ARG A 135 -10.89 10.57 -5.70
CA ARG A 135 -11.42 10.64 -4.35
C ARG A 135 -12.63 11.55 -4.27
N TRP A 136 -13.45 11.26 -3.30
CA TRP A 136 -14.65 12.00 -2.97
C TRP A 136 -14.54 12.52 -1.54
N SER A 137 -15.12 13.69 -1.28
CA SER A 137 -15.14 14.30 0.04
C SER A 137 -16.46 15.02 0.30
N VAL A 138 -16.83 15.14 1.57
CA VAL A 138 -17.97 15.95 2.02
C VAL A 138 -17.52 17.16 2.86
N ASP A 139 -16.22 17.26 3.11
CA ASP A 139 -15.56 18.33 3.85
C ASP A 139 -14.29 18.75 3.10
N LYS A 140 -14.31 19.95 2.52
CA LYS A 140 -13.19 20.51 1.75
C LYS A 140 -11.98 20.82 2.63
N GLY A 141 -12.19 21.24 3.87
CA GLY A 141 -11.13 21.57 4.81
C GLY A 141 -10.37 20.31 5.22
N LEU A 142 -11.09 19.28 5.64
CA LEU A 142 -10.51 17.98 5.97
C LEU A 142 -9.83 17.34 4.74
N SER A 143 -10.45 17.40 3.56
CA SER A 143 -9.83 16.90 2.32
C SER A 143 -8.48 17.57 2.05
N ALA A 144 -8.40 18.90 2.16
CA ALA A 144 -7.15 19.64 1.98
C ALA A 144 -6.10 19.30 3.06
N GLN A 145 -6.53 19.10 4.31
CA GLN A 145 -5.65 18.69 5.41
C GLN A 145 -5.06 17.30 5.18
N VAL A 146 -5.89 16.32 4.83
CA VAL A 146 -5.48 14.94 4.51
C VAL A 146 -4.52 14.95 3.31
N HIS A 147 -4.84 15.71 2.26
CA HIS A 147 -3.99 15.84 1.07
C HIS A 147 -2.60 16.34 1.42
N LYS A 148 -2.49 17.49 2.11
CA LYS A 148 -1.20 18.07 2.54
C LYS A 148 -0.42 17.12 3.44
N ALA A 149 -1.10 16.42 4.35
CA ALA A 149 -0.45 15.46 5.23
C ALA A 149 0.15 14.28 4.46
N LEU A 150 -0.53 13.78 3.41
CA LEU A 150 -0.03 12.72 2.54
C LEU A 150 1.16 13.18 1.68
N GLU A 151 1.10 14.40 1.13
CA GLU A 151 2.24 14.98 0.38
C GLU A 151 3.47 15.11 1.28
N ALA A 152 3.31 15.68 2.48
CA ALA A 152 4.40 15.83 3.44
C ALA A 152 4.92 14.49 3.97
N LEU A 153 4.06 13.45 4.01
CA LEU A 153 4.45 12.10 4.39
C LEU A 153 5.30 11.48 3.29
N TYR A 154 4.85 11.56 2.03
CA TYR A 154 5.57 11.10 0.87
C TYR A 154 6.94 11.76 0.73
N GLN A 155 7.02 13.09 0.85
CA GLN A 155 8.28 13.84 0.78
C GLN A 155 9.29 13.46 1.87
N GLY A 156 8.82 12.90 2.98
CA GLY A 156 9.66 12.45 4.09
C GLY A 156 10.14 11.00 3.98
N LEU A 157 9.74 10.25 2.94
CA LEU A 157 10.13 8.85 2.75
C LEU A 157 11.29 8.73 1.75
N ALA A 158 12.34 8.01 2.13
CA ALA A 158 13.42 7.64 1.23
C ALA A 158 13.05 6.42 0.37
N ALA A 159 13.75 6.25 -0.76
CA ALA A 159 13.45 5.19 -1.73
C ALA A 159 13.55 3.76 -1.17
N LYS A 160 14.35 3.55 -0.12
CA LYS A 160 14.59 2.25 0.51
C LYS A 160 13.82 2.06 1.82
N ASP A 161 13.08 3.07 2.27
CA ASP A 161 12.38 3.02 3.56
C ASP A 161 11.36 1.89 3.60
N LEU A 162 11.38 1.18 4.72
CA LEU A 162 10.44 0.15 5.09
C LEU A 162 10.12 0.32 6.56
N ILE A 163 9.05 1.05 6.82
CA ILE A 163 8.61 1.35 8.18
C ILE A 163 7.41 0.49 8.56
N SER A 164 7.27 0.22 9.85
CA SER A 164 6.15 -0.55 10.36
C SER A 164 4.83 0.23 10.21
N GLU A 165 3.72 -0.51 10.29
CA GLU A 165 2.39 0.07 10.27
C GLU A 165 2.19 1.15 11.37
N ASN A 166 2.68 0.87 12.59
CA ASN A 166 2.56 1.80 13.71
C ASN A 166 3.38 3.08 13.50
N GLU A 167 4.59 2.96 12.97
CA GLU A 167 5.44 4.12 12.64
C GLU A 167 4.83 4.96 11.51
N MET A 168 4.28 4.30 10.48
CA MET A 168 3.59 4.98 9.38
C MET A 168 2.37 5.76 9.88
N LEU A 169 1.55 5.13 10.72
CA LEU A 169 0.40 5.80 11.35
C LEU A 169 0.84 6.97 12.22
N ALA A 170 1.86 6.80 13.07
CA ALA A 170 2.38 7.87 13.91
C ALA A 170 2.92 9.04 13.07
N ALA A 171 3.69 8.75 12.01
CA ALA A 171 4.22 9.73 11.08
C ALA A 171 3.12 10.49 10.33
N PHE A 172 2.05 9.80 9.95
CA PHE A 172 0.89 10.39 9.29
C PHE A 172 0.07 11.26 10.24
N LYS A 173 -0.29 10.77 11.44
CA LYS A 173 -1.00 11.51 12.48
C LYS A 173 -0.27 12.81 12.85
N LYS A 174 1.06 12.75 13.00
CA LYS A 174 1.89 13.93 13.27
C LYS A 174 1.75 15.02 12.20
N ARG A 175 1.60 14.64 10.92
CA ARG A 175 1.45 15.56 9.78
C ARG A 175 0.02 16.02 9.57
N LEU A 176 -0.96 15.18 9.91
CA LEU A 176 -2.37 15.56 9.92
C LEU A 176 -2.64 16.67 10.92
N GLY A 177 -2.07 16.59 12.13
CA GLY A 177 -2.41 17.51 13.21
C GLY A 177 -3.80 17.22 13.80
N THR A 178 -4.50 18.24 14.27
CA THR A 178 -5.81 18.09 14.93
C THR A 178 -6.91 17.71 13.93
N ILE A 179 -7.65 16.66 14.23
CA ILE A 179 -8.82 16.21 13.46
C ILE A 179 -10.02 15.99 14.39
N PRO A 180 -11.25 15.95 13.87
CA PRO A 180 -12.42 15.55 14.65
C PRO A 180 -12.23 14.16 15.28
N ALA A 181 -12.60 14.02 16.57
CA ALA A 181 -12.44 12.77 17.33
C ALA A 181 -13.14 11.56 16.67
N ALA A 182 -14.25 11.81 15.95
CA ALA A 182 -14.95 10.78 15.19
C ALA A 182 -14.08 10.08 14.13
N TYR A 183 -12.98 10.70 13.72
CA TYR A 183 -12.07 10.18 12.69
C TYR A 183 -10.75 9.63 13.24
N ASP A 184 -10.48 9.75 14.55
CA ASP A 184 -9.23 9.25 15.15
C ASP A 184 -9.28 7.73 15.37
N SER A 185 -9.19 6.99 14.27
CA SER A 185 -9.11 5.54 14.27
C SER A 185 -8.15 5.04 13.19
N ASN A 186 -7.44 3.95 13.48
CA ASN A 186 -6.50 3.35 12.53
C ASN A 186 -7.20 2.95 11.23
N GLU A 187 -8.46 2.51 11.30
CA GLU A 187 -9.24 2.14 10.11
C GLU A 187 -9.39 3.32 9.13
N ILE A 188 -9.72 4.52 9.65
CA ILE A 188 -9.87 5.73 8.83
C ILE A 188 -8.52 6.21 8.31
N PHE A 189 -7.46 6.17 9.14
CA PHE A 189 -6.13 6.53 8.68
C PHE A 189 -5.64 5.63 7.54
N PHE A 190 -5.93 4.33 7.56
CA PHE A 190 -5.59 3.46 6.43
C PHE A 190 -6.38 3.79 5.17
N LYS A 191 -7.66 4.14 5.28
CA LYS A 191 -8.44 4.62 4.12
C LYS A 191 -7.83 5.90 3.53
N TRP A 192 -7.41 6.83 4.38
CA TRP A 192 -6.75 8.05 3.93
C TRP A 192 -5.37 7.78 3.31
N LEU A 193 -4.56 6.89 3.89
CA LEU A 193 -3.27 6.48 3.30
C LEU A 193 -3.47 5.89 1.89
N ARG A 194 -4.54 5.13 1.66
CA ARG A 194 -4.88 4.56 0.34
C ARG A 194 -5.27 5.59 -0.73
N LEU A 195 -5.55 6.83 -0.35
CA LEU A 195 -5.76 7.92 -1.32
C LEU A 195 -4.50 8.17 -2.16
N SER A 196 -3.32 7.96 -1.56
CA SER A 196 -2.03 8.10 -2.23
C SER A 196 -1.75 6.92 -3.15
N LYS A 197 -1.16 7.22 -4.31
CA LYS A 197 -0.54 6.27 -5.24
C LYS A 197 0.95 6.10 -4.99
N THR A 198 1.57 7.05 -4.30
CA THR A 198 3.02 7.11 -4.08
C THR A 198 3.45 6.37 -2.82
N ILE A 199 2.53 6.15 -1.88
CA ILE A 199 2.74 5.38 -0.65
C ILE A 199 2.04 4.03 -0.79
N GLY A 200 2.71 2.96 -0.38
CA GLY A 200 2.15 1.60 -0.46
C GLY A 200 2.53 0.73 0.72
N ARG A 201 1.79 -0.37 0.87
CA ARG A 201 1.97 -1.41 1.88
C ARG A 201 2.35 -2.72 1.20
N ASN A 202 3.38 -3.40 1.69
CA ASN A 202 3.77 -4.73 1.23
C ASN A 202 2.98 -5.84 1.94
N GLN A 203 3.20 -7.10 1.53
CA GLN A 203 2.51 -8.27 2.12
C GLN A 203 2.91 -8.54 3.59
N LEU A 204 4.01 -7.97 4.06
CA LEU A 204 4.46 -8.08 5.45
C LEU A 204 3.83 -7.01 6.36
N GLY A 205 3.03 -6.10 5.82
CA GLY A 205 2.43 -5.00 6.56
C GLY A 205 3.33 -3.76 6.70
N GLU A 206 4.43 -3.72 5.96
CA GLU A 206 5.40 -2.63 6.01
C GLU A 206 5.09 -1.62 4.92
N TRP A 207 5.40 -0.36 5.18
CA TRP A 207 5.03 0.76 4.36
C TRP A 207 6.25 1.52 3.85
N GLY A 208 6.11 2.14 2.68
CA GLY A 208 7.16 2.91 2.02
C GLY A 208 6.69 3.43 0.67
N LEU A 209 7.62 3.84 -0.18
CA LEU A 209 7.29 4.29 -1.53
C LEU A 209 6.72 3.16 -2.37
N ALA A 210 5.54 3.36 -2.97
CA ALA A 210 4.83 2.37 -3.79
C ALA A 210 5.64 1.89 -5.01
N ALA A 211 6.52 2.74 -5.54
CA ALA A 211 7.41 2.39 -6.64
C ALA A 211 8.60 1.52 -6.21
N SER A 212 8.93 1.48 -4.91
CA SER A 212 10.08 0.76 -4.37
C SER A 212 9.95 -0.75 -4.59
N PRO A 213 11.02 -1.47 -4.97
CA PRO A 213 11.02 -2.93 -5.10
C PRO A 213 10.65 -3.65 -3.80
N ASN A 214 10.84 -2.99 -2.66
CA ASN A 214 10.51 -3.54 -1.35
C ASN A 214 9.01 -3.43 -0.99
N ILE A 215 8.28 -2.58 -1.71
CA ILE A 215 6.83 -2.43 -1.60
C ILE A 215 6.12 -3.15 -2.74
N LYS A 216 6.48 -2.83 -3.98
CA LYS A 216 5.97 -3.50 -5.19
C LYS A 216 6.96 -4.59 -5.61
N ILE A 217 6.81 -5.75 -4.99
CA ILE A 217 7.61 -6.94 -5.23
C ILE A 217 7.42 -7.44 -6.68
N ARG A 218 8.50 -7.58 -7.46
CA ARG A 218 8.43 -7.98 -8.88
C ARG A 218 8.95 -9.41 -9.11
N GLY A 219 9.96 -9.83 -8.37
CA GLY A 219 10.61 -11.12 -8.58
C GLY A 219 11.17 -11.76 -7.31
N ILE A 220 11.78 -12.94 -7.47
CA ILE A 220 12.31 -13.76 -6.36
C ILE A 220 13.35 -12.99 -5.54
N ARG A 221 14.23 -12.20 -6.17
CA ARG A 221 15.20 -11.34 -5.49
C ARG A 221 14.57 -10.35 -4.50
N ASP A 222 13.41 -9.79 -4.83
CA ASP A 222 12.73 -8.82 -3.95
C ASP A 222 12.13 -9.54 -2.72
N TYR A 223 11.53 -10.73 -2.92
CA TYR A 223 11.10 -11.56 -1.80
C TYR A 223 12.27 -12.01 -0.93
N ALA A 224 13.37 -12.42 -1.55
CA ALA A 224 14.56 -12.86 -0.85
C ALA A 224 15.12 -11.73 0.05
N TYR A 225 15.13 -10.50 -0.46
CA TYR A 225 15.53 -9.32 0.32
C TYR A 225 14.66 -9.18 1.58
N LEU A 226 13.33 -9.22 1.42
CA LEU A 226 12.39 -9.08 2.54
C LEU A 226 12.52 -10.24 3.55
N VAL A 227 12.68 -11.48 3.09
CA VAL A 227 12.87 -12.65 3.97
C VAL A 227 14.14 -12.52 4.79
N ILE A 228 15.28 -12.24 4.14
CA ILE A 228 16.58 -12.14 4.81
C ILE A 228 16.56 -10.95 5.78
N ARG A 229 16.00 -9.80 5.38
CA ARG A 229 15.87 -8.63 6.24
C ARG A 229 15.06 -8.92 7.50
N ARG A 230 13.91 -9.56 7.33
CA ARG A 230 13.01 -9.95 8.44
C ARG A 230 13.64 -10.97 9.36
N HIS A 231 14.36 -11.96 8.81
CA HIS A 231 15.10 -12.94 9.60
C HIS A 231 16.22 -12.28 10.40
N GLY A 232 16.91 -11.31 9.79
CA GLY A 232 17.86 -10.45 10.48
C GLY A 232 19.26 -11.05 10.68
N SER A 233 19.55 -12.17 10.02
CA SER A 233 20.90 -12.76 9.87
C SER A 233 21.01 -13.53 8.54
N PRO A 234 22.23 -13.86 8.06
CA PRO A 234 22.42 -14.59 6.81
C PRO A 234 21.71 -15.94 6.79
N LEU A 235 21.18 -16.32 5.63
CA LEU A 235 20.40 -17.54 5.42
C LEU A 235 20.92 -18.35 4.25
N HIS A 236 20.75 -19.67 4.29
CA HIS A 236 21.11 -20.51 3.16
C HIS A 236 20.09 -20.32 2.02
N PHE A 237 20.52 -20.25 0.76
CA PHE A 237 19.61 -19.99 -0.38
C PHE A 237 18.41 -20.95 -0.45
N ALA A 238 18.58 -22.20 0.00
CA ALA A 238 17.50 -23.18 0.08
C ALA A 238 16.48 -22.82 1.18
N GLU A 239 16.93 -22.30 2.32
CA GLU A 239 16.06 -21.80 3.38
C GLU A 239 15.33 -20.53 2.95
N VAL A 240 16.01 -19.64 2.22
CA VAL A 240 15.38 -18.45 1.64
C VAL A 240 14.23 -18.86 0.71
N ALA A 241 14.46 -19.82 -0.20
CA ALA A 241 13.41 -20.31 -1.09
C ALA A 241 12.20 -20.91 -0.33
N LYS A 242 12.46 -21.68 0.73
CA LYS A 242 11.42 -22.24 1.62
C LYS A 242 10.63 -21.13 2.32
N LEU A 243 11.32 -20.14 2.89
CA LEU A 243 10.69 -19.02 3.59
C LEU A 243 9.88 -18.14 2.63
N ILE A 244 10.34 -17.92 1.40
CA ILE A 244 9.55 -17.19 0.39
C ILE A 244 8.22 -17.90 0.16
N THR A 245 8.26 -19.22 0.00
CA THR A 245 7.04 -20.04 -0.21
C THR A 245 6.12 -19.96 1.00
N ASN A 246 6.66 -20.09 2.21
CA ASN A 246 5.88 -20.08 3.44
C ASN A 246 5.27 -18.71 3.76
N VAL A 247 6.03 -17.63 3.56
CA VAL A 247 5.63 -16.27 3.96
C VAL A 247 4.73 -15.61 2.92
N PHE A 248 4.97 -15.84 1.63
CA PHE A 248 4.29 -15.15 0.54
C PHE A 248 3.41 -16.06 -0.33
N GLY A 249 3.33 -17.36 -0.01
CA GLY A 249 2.56 -18.33 -0.79
C GLY A 249 3.07 -18.52 -2.23
N ARG A 250 4.30 -18.09 -2.53
CA ARG A 250 4.88 -18.11 -3.88
C ARG A 250 5.90 -19.24 -4.01
N PRO A 251 5.65 -20.26 -4.85
CA PRO A 251 6.61 -21.33 -5.08
C PRO A 251 7.97 -20.77 -5.51
N SER A 252 9.02 -21.15 -4.78
CA SER A 252 10.39 -20.73 -5.08
C SER A 252 11.31 -21.95 -5.03
N HIS A 253 11.99 -22.22 -6.15
CA HIS A 253 12.95 -23.30 -6.23
C HIS A 253 14.33 -22.85 -5.74
N PRO A 254 15.05 -23.66 -4.94
CA PRO A 254 16.38 -23.30 -4.42
C PRO A 254 17.38 -22.86 -5.50
N ALA A 255 17.42 -23.56 -6.64
CA ALA A 255 18.32 -23.22 -7.75
C ALA A 255 18.01 -21.84 -8.35
N THR A 256 16.74 -21.54 -8.58
CA THR A 256 16.30 -20.23 -9.08
C THR A 256 16.61 -19.13 -8.07
N CYS A 257 16.32 -19.36 -6.79
CA CYS A 257 16.64 -18.42 -5.73
C CYS A 257 18.15 -18.14 -5.67
N HIS A 258 18.97 -19.19 -5.77
CA HIS A 258 20.42 -19.04 -5.79
C HIS A 258 20.91 -18.18 -6.96
N ASN A 259 20.44 -18.47 -8.17
CA ASN A 259 20.81 -17.71 -9.38
C ASN A 259 20.39 -16.23 -9.28
N GLU A 260 19.21 -15.94 -8.73
CA GLU A 260 18.74 -14.57 -8.57
C GLU A 260 19.52 -13.79 -7.50
N LEU A 261 19.94 -14.45 -6.41
CA LEU A 261 20.79 -13.85 -5.39
C LEU A 261 22.18 -13.51 -5.94
N ILE A 262 22.78 -14.39 -6.75
CA ILE A 262 24.09 -14.17 -7.38
C ILE A 262 24.08 -12.96 -8.34
N LYS A 263 22.99 -12.80 -9.10
CA LYS A 263 22.86 -11.71 -10.08
C LYS A 263 22.73 -10.33 -9.43
N ASP A 264 22.26 -10.25 -8.19
CA ASP A 264 21.95 -9.01 -7.49
C ASP A 264 22.98 -8.73 -6.38
N LYS A 265 24.21 -8.45 -6.81
CA LYS A 265 25.35 -8.17 -5.93
C LYS A 265 25.22 -6.86 -5.16
N GLU A 266 24.32 -5.98 -5.59
CA GLU A 266 24.06 -4.70 -4.90
C GLU A 266 23.31 -4.92 -3.58
N ARG A 267 22.44 -5.94 -3.51
CA ARG A 267 21.62 -6.23 -2.32
C ARG A 267 22.10 -7.43 -1.53
N PHE A 268 22.75 -8.41 -2.15
CA PHE A 268 23.14 -9.65 -1.50
C PHE A 268 24.64 -9.90 -1.55
N VAL A 269 25.15 -10.47 -0.45
CA VAL A 269 26.55 -10.85 -0.31
C VAL A 269 26.64 -12.28 0.18
N LEU A 270 27.46 -13.09 -0.50
CA LEU A 270 27.75 -14.47 -0.11
C LEU A 270 28.73 -14.47 1.07
N VAL A 271 28.31 -14.94 2.23
CA VAL A 271 29.10 -14.93 3.47
C VAL A 271 29.63 -16.31 3.88
N GLY A 272 29.19 -17.37 3.19
CA GLY A 272 29.59 -18.75 3.44
C GLY A 272 29.02 -19.69 2.37
N ARG A 273 29.27 -21.00 2.46
CA ARG A 273 28.78 -21.98 1.46
C ARG A 273 27.25 -21.92 1.35
N GLY A 274 26.76 -21.25 0.31
CA GLY A 274 25.33 -21.03 0.04
C GLY A 274 24.63 -20.06 1.00
N LEU A 275 25.35 -19.39 1.91
CA LEU A 275 24.80 -18.44 2.89
C LEU A 275 24.85 -17.01 2.33
N TYR A 276 23.71 -16.34 2.32
CA TYR A 276 23.57 -14.96 1.82
C TYR A 276 23.11 -14.02 2.93
N GLY A 277 23.80 -12.87 3.05
CA GLY A 277 23.40 -11.73 3.86
C GLY A 277 23.08 -10.51 3.00
N LEU A 278 22.52 -9.47 3.61
CA LEU A 278 22.27 -8.20 2.93
C LEU A 278 23.52 -7.33 2.89
N ALA A 279 23.78 -6.67 1.75
CA ALA A 279 24.92 -5.78 1.58
C ALA A 279 24.92 -4.61 2.59
N GLU A 280 23.73 -4.07 2.91
CA GLU A 280 23.55 -2.97 3.87
C GLU A 280 23.98 -3.31 5.30
N TRP A 281 24.08 -4.60 5.66
CA TRP A 281 24.59 -5.03 6.95
C TRP A 281 26.11 -4.90 7.07
N GLY A 282 26.78 -4.42 6.02
CA GLY A 282 28.22 -4.22 6.00
C GLY A 282 29.01 -5.53 5.84
N TYR A 283 28.37 -6.61 5.38
CA TYR A 283 29.13 -7.73 4.84
C TYR A 283 29.76 -7.26 3.54
N THR A 284 31.03 -6.89 3.58
CA THR A 284 31.85 -6.76 2.38
C THR A 284 32.43 -8.13 2.05
N ASP A 285 32.92 -8.30 0.82
CA ASP A 285 33.89 -9.36 0.53
C ASP A 285 35.17 -8.97 1.30
N GLY A 286 35.24 -9.36 2.57
CA GLY A 286 36.07 -8.72 3.61
C GLY A 286 35.17 -8.23 4.74
N VAL A 287 35.27 -8.76 5.95
CA VAL A 287 34.10 -9.13 6.76
C VAL A 287 34.23 -8.54 8.17
N VAL A 288 33.20 -8.63 9.01
CA VAL A 288 33.36 -8.59 10.48
C VAL A 288 34.58 -9.39 10.96
N LYS A 289 35.00 -10.42 10.19
CA LYS A 289 36.33 -11.04 10.23
C LYS A 289 37.51 -10.06 10.34
N ASP A 290 37.62 -9.02 9.51
CA ASP A 290 38.74 -8.08 9.53
C ASP A 290 38.74 -7.23 10.80
N VAL A 291 37.56 -6.84 11.29
CA VAL A 291 37.41 -6.17 12.61
C VAL A 291 37.79 -7.12 13.75
N ILE A 292 37.34 -8.38 13.70
CA ILE A 292 37.75 -9.40 14.67
C ILE A 292 39.27 -9.62 14.60
N ILE A 293 39.86 -9.65 13.40
CA ILE A 293 41.30 -9.79 13.21
C ILE A 293 42.04 -8.61 13.83
N ASP A 294 41.58 -7.38 13.60
CA ASP A 294 42.22 -6.18 14.17
C ASP A 294 42.08 -6.13 15.69
N ILE A 295 40.93 -6.53 16.24
CA ILE A 295 40.73 -6.63 17.69
C ILE A 295 41.65 -7.71 18.30
N LEU A 296 41.76 -8.88 17.67
CA LEU A 296 42.66 -9.95 18.14
C LEU A 296 44.14 -9.60 17.95
N LYS A 297 44.50 -8.82 16.93
CA LYS A 297 45.86 -8.26 16.76
C LYS A 297 46.20 -7.25 17.85
N LYS A 298 45.23 -6.40 18.23
CA LYS A 298 45.44 -5.34 19.23
C LYS A 298 45.41 -5.86 20.67
N HIS A 299 44.53 -6.82 20.97
CA HIS A 299 44.26 -7.26 22.33
C HIS A 299 44.71 -8.69 22.62
N GLY A 300 45.21 -9.42 21.63
CA GLY A 300 45.61 -10.81 21.77
C GLY A 300 44.41 -11.77 21.86
N ALA A 301 44.64 -12.92 22.49
CA ALA A 301 43.64 -13.97 22.66
C ALA A 301 42.50 -13.50 23.57
N LEU A 302 41.24 -13.62 23.12
CA LEU A 302 40.08 -13.11 23.86
C LEU A 302 39.00 -14.17 24.05
N LYS A 303 38.31 -14.11 25.19
CA LYS A 303 37.09 -14.91 25.41
C LYS A 303 35.97 -14.43 24.49
N ARG A 304 35.08 -15.37 24.15
CA ARG A 304 33.92 -15.13 23.27
C ARG A 304 33.14 -13.86 23.63
N GLU A 305 32.70 -13.73 24.88
CA GLU A 305 31.85 -12.62 25.33
C GLU A 305 32.55 -11.28 25.18
N GLU A 306 33.84 -11.23 25.51
CA GLU A 306 34.66 -10.03 25.44
C GLU A 306 34.92 -9.61 23.98
N LEU A 307 35.25 -10.57 23.12
CA LEU A 307 35.47 -10.33 21.70
C LEU A 307 34.20 -9.81 21.01
N VAL A 308 33.05 -10.43 21.31
CA VAL A 308 31.74 -9.97 20.82
C VAL A 308 31.46 -8.54 21.28
N SER A 309 31.63 -8.25 22.58
CA SER A 309 31.41 -6.91 23.13
C SER A 309 32.26 -5.85 22.43
N LYS A 310 33.55 -6.14 22.17
CA LYS A 310 34.47 -5.23 21.49
C LYS A 310 34.06 -5.00 20.03
N VAL A 311 33.68 -6.05 19.30
CA VAL A 311 33.20 -5.93 17.91
C VAL A 311 31.92 -5.10 17.83
N LEU A 312 30.98 -5.30 18.77
CA LEU A 312 29.72 -4.54 18.82
C LEU A 312 29.94 -3.06 19.16
N LYS A 313 31.01 -2.74 19.89
CA LYS A 313 31.42 -1.35 20.17
C LYS A 313 32.04 -0.67 18.96
N GLU A 314 32.86 -1.39 18.19
CA GLU A 314 33.50 -0.83 16.99
C GLU A 314 32.58 -0.82 15.77
N ARG A 315 31.55 -1.67 15.74
CA ARG A 315 30.65 -1.82 14.59
C ARG A 315 29.22 -2.15 15.00
N HIS A 316 28.26 -1.43 14.42
CA HIS A 316 26.83 -1.71 14.58
C HIS A 316 26.40 -2.97 13.80
N VAL A 317 26.64 -4.14 14.40
CA VAL A 317 26.19 -5.45 13.90
C VAL A 317 25.42 -6.19 15.00
N LYS A 318 24.67 -7.25 14.66
CA LYS A 318 24.04 -8.11 15.67
C LYS A 318 25.06 -9.12 16.20
N GLU A 319 24.95 -9.53 17.46
CA GLU A 319 25.83 -10.54 18.07
C GLU A 319 25.99 -11.80 17.21
N ASN A 320 24.89 -12.35 16.70
CA ASN A 320 24.91 -13.53 15.83
C ASN A 320 25.82 -13.37 14.60
N THR A 321 25.97 -12.15 14.08
CA THR A 321 26.87 -11.85 12.97
C THR A 321 28.33 -12.07 13.32
N VAL A 322 28.72 -11.70 14.54
CA VAL A 322 30.08 -11.91 15.05
C VAL A 322 30.34 -13.39 15.25
N LEU A 323 29.36 -14.11 15.81
CA LEU A 323 29.47 -15.55 16.06
C LEU A 323 29.62 -16.38 14.78
N VAL A 324 28.87 -16.06 13.72
CA VAL A 324 29.00 -16.72 12.42
C VAL A 324 30.41 -16.52 11.84
N ASN A 325 31.00 -15.35 12.02
CA ASN A 325 32.35 -15.06 11.55
C ASN A 325 33.43 -15.84 12.32
N LEU A 326 33.27 -15.99 13.64
CA LEU A 326 34.19 -16.73 14.49
C LEU A 326 34.25 -18.24 14.19
N GLN A 327 33.27 -18.78 13.46
CA GLN A 327 33.29 -20.17 12.99
C GLN A 327 34.26 -20.41 11.83
N ASN A 328 34.83 -19.36 11.24
CA ASN A 328 35.74 -19.47 10.12
C ASN A 328 37.14 -19.95 10.55
N LYS A 329 37.33 -21.27 10.53
CA LYS A 329 38.58 -21.96 10.90
C LYS A 329 39.80 -21.61 10.03
N LYS A 330 39.62 -20.86 8.93
CA LYS A 330 40.74 -20.34 8.13
C LYS A 330 41.46 -19.19 8.84
N TYR A 331 40.77 -18.45 9.71
CA TYR A 331 41.28 -17.24 10.33
C TYR A 331 41.26 -17.28 11.85
N PHE A 332 40.36 -18.08 12.45
CA PHE A 332 40.18 -18.13 13.90
C PHE A 332 40.29 -19.55 14.43
N LYS A 333 41.02 -19.71 15.53
CA LYS A 333 41.11 -20.95 16.31
C LYS A 333 40.47 -20.72 17.67
N ARG A 334 39.81 -21.75 18.19
CA ARG A 334 39.22 -21.76 19.53
C ARG A 334 39.88 -22.87 20.34
N ASP A 335 40.30 -22.57 21.57
CA ASP A 335 40.82 -23.57 22.50
C ASP A 335 39.72 -24.20 23.38
N GLU A 336 40.10 -25.18 24.19
CA GLU A 336 39.19 -25.87 25.12
C GLU A 336 38.59 -24.93 26.18
N GLY A 337 39.26 -23.81 26.48
CA GLY A 337 38.81 -22.76 27.38
C GLY A 337 37.85 -21.73 26.77
N GLY A 338 37.53 -21.85 25.48
CA GLY A 338 36.62 -20.91 24.80
C GLY A 338 37.26 -19.57 24.42
N ILE A 339 38.59 -19.52 24.36
CA ILE A 339 39.38 -18.36 23.95
C ILE A 339 39.63 -18.47 22.44
N TYR A 340 39.47 -17.34 21.75
CA TYR A 340 39.70 -17.21 20.31
C TYR A 340 41.05 -16.57 20.03
N THR A 341 41.77 -17.16 19.08
CA THR A 341 43.06 -16.69 18.56
C THR A 341 43.06 -16.66 17.03
N LEU A 342 44.02 -15.96 16.44
CA LEU A 342 44.28 -16.02 15.01
C LEU A 342 44.97 -17.34 14.66
N VAL A 343 44.61 -17.88 13.49
CA VAL A 343 45.22 -19.09 12.92
C VAL A 343 46.62 -18.79 12.38
#